data_AF-A0A517N7H0-F1
#
_entry.id   AF-A0A517N7H0-F1
#
_cell.length_a   1.000
_cell.length_b   1.000
_cell.length_c   1.000
_cell.angle_alpha   90.00
_cell.angle_beta   90.00
_cell.angle_gamma   90.00
#
_symmetry.space_group_name_H-M   'P 1'
#
loop_
_entity.id
_entity.type
_entity.pdbx_description
1 polymer ?
#
loop_
_entity_poly.entity_id
_entity_poly.type
_entity_poly.pdbx_seq_one_letter_code
_entity_poly.pdbx_strand_id
1 'polypeptide(L)' 'MANNLEAPKTGDMYRCTKCSFEVHVTGGCDCKNCTTKLECCGQPLDKVTAPPVQNI' A
#
# COMPACT_ATOMS: atom_id res chain seq x y z
N MET A 1 10.66 -11.99 3.15
CA MET A 1 10.22 -10.67 3.66
C MET A 1 9.78 -9.85 2.45
N ALA A 2 8.51 -9.93 2.07
CA ALA A 2 8.03 -9.33 0.82
C ALA A 2 7.84 -7.82 0.99
N ASN A 3 8.92 -7.05 0.79
CA ASN A 3 8.84 -5.61 0.58
C ASN A 3 8.22 -5.40 -0.80
N ASN A 4 6.91 -5.23 -0.85
CA ASN A 4 6.19 -5.07 -2.11
C ASN A 4 6.42 -3.65 -2.65
N LEU A 5 7.58 -3.45 -3.29
CA LEU A 5 8.04 -2.25 -3.98
C LEU A 5 7.26 -1.97 -5.27
N GLU A 6 6.00 -2.40 -5.34
CA GLU A 6 5.16 -2.19 -6.51
C GLU A 6 4.74 -0.72 -6.57
N ALA A 7 4.74 -0.15 -7.78
CA ALA A 7 4.21 1.18 -8.01
C ALA A 7 2.75 1.23 -7.50
N PRO A 8 2.39 2.20 -6.65
CA PRO A 8 1.02 2.36 -6.19
C PRO A 8 0.13 2.63 -7.41
N LYS A 9 -0.98 1.89 -7.51
CA LYS A 9 -1.95 2.03 -8.59
C LYS A 9 -3.14 2.86 -8.11
N THR A 10 -3.78 3.58 -9.02
CA THR A 10 -5.03 4.27 -8.72
C THR A 10 -6.05 3.28 -8.15
N GLY A 11 -6.65 3.64 -7.02
CA GLY A 11 -7.58 2.79 -6.27
C GLY A 11 -6.93 2.00 -5.15
N ASP A 12 -5.60 1.93 -5.08
CA ASP A 12 -4.91 1.26 -3.97
C ASP A 12 -5.20 1.94 -2.63
N MET A 13 -5.36 1.10 -1.60
CA MET A 13 -5.62 1.53 -0.24
C MET A 13 -4.55 0.96 0.68
N TYR A 14 -3.96 1.82 1.50
CA TYR A 14 -2.96 1.45 2.48
C TYR A 14 -3.42 1.87 3.87
N ARG A 15 -3.28 0.98 4.85
CA ARG A 15 -3.74 1.22 6.21
C ARG A 15 -2.65 0.98 7.24
N CYS A 16 -2.57 1.86 8.22
CA CYS A 16 -1.70 1.68 9.38
C CYS A 16 -2.43 0.87 10.44
N THR A 17 -1.88 -0.27 10.83
CA THR A 17 -2.44 -1.13 11.87
C THR A 17 -2.33 -0.53 13.27
N LYS A 18 -1.44 0.44 13.50
CA LYS A 18 -1.25 1.09 14.81
C LYS A 18 -2.23 2.21 15.12
N CYS A 19 -2.44 3.11 14.17
CA CYS A 19 -3.22 4.33 14.39
C CYS A 19 -4.49 4.40 13.53
N SER A 20 -4.77 3.36 12.72
CA SER A 20 -5.88 3.33 11.76
C SER A 20 -5.84 4.44 10.70
N PHE A 21 -4.68 5.04 10.46
CA PHE A 21 -4.49 5.98 9.36
C PHE A 21 -4.62 5.27 8.01
N GLU A 22 -5.34 5.87 7.06
CA GLU A 22 -5.63 5.30 5.75
C GLU A 22 -5.17 6.24 4.63
N VAL A 23 -4.59 5.65 3.58
CA VAL A 23 -4.12 6.34 2.39
C VAL A 23 -4.82 5.73 1.19
N HIS A 24 -5.57 6.56 0.45
CA HIS A 24 -6.16 6.20 -0.83
C HIS A 24 -5.33 6.80 -1.96
N VAL A 25 -4.89 5.95 -2.87
CA VAL A 25 -4.16 6.36 -4.07
C VAL A 25 -5.16 6.84 -5.11
N THR A 26 -5.29 8.16 -5.27
CA THR A 26 -6.18 8.78 -6.27
C THR A 26 -5.53 8.92 -7.65
N GLY A 27 -4.21 8.76 -7.71
CA GLY A 27 -3.43 8.78 -8.95
C GLY A 27 -2.23 7.85 -8.82
N GLY A 28 -2.12 6.89 -9.74
CA GLY A 28 -0.99 5.99 -9.82
C GLY A 28 0.29 6.70 -10.26
N CYS A 29 1.42 6.06 -10.02
CA CYS A 29 2.71 6.58 -10.46
C CYS A 29 3.11 5.99 -11.82
N ASP A 30 3.18 6.82 -12.87
CA ASP A 30 3.56 6.41 -14.23
C ASP A 30 5.09 6.43 -14.49
N CYS A 31 5.91 6.64 -13.45
CA CYS A 31 7.37 6.62 -13.60
C CYS A 31 7.88 5.22 -13.94
N LYS A 32 8.80 5.09 -14.92
CA LYS A 32 9.36 3.82 -15.41
C LYS A 32 9.92 2.88 -14.32
N ASN A 33 10.31 3.41 -13.17
CA ASN A 33 10.78 2.66 -12.00
C ASN A 33 10.21 3.27 -10.72
N CYS A 34 8.89 3.46 -10.67
CA CYS A 34 8.28 3.99 -9.47
C CYS A 34 8.26 2.96 -8.35
N THR A 35 9.07 3.19 -7.32
CA THR A 35 8.98 2.50 -6.05
C THR A 35 8.58 3.50 -5.00
N THR A 36 7.57 3.20 -4.19
CA THR A 36 7.09 4.09 -3.14
C THR A 36 7.12 3.35 -1.82
N LYS A 37 7.76 3.96 -0.82
CA LYS A 37 7.79 3.45 0.55
C LYS A 37 6.79 4.26 1.38
N LEU A 38 5.66 3.65 1.68
CA LEU A 38 4.63 4.26 2.53
C LEU A 38 4.86 3.79 3.97
N GLU A 39 5.22 4.72 4.87
CA GLU A 39 5.48 4.44 6.27
C GLU A 39 4.62 5.31 7.19
N CYS A 40 4.06 4.69 8.24
CA CYS A 40 3.29 5.37 9.28
C CYS A 40 3.63 4.76 10.65
N CYS A 41 3.76 5.60 11.69
CA CYS A 41 4.18 5.17 13.04
C CYS A 41 5.50 4.37 13.09
N GLY A 42 6.42 4.66 12.17
CA GLY A 42 7.72 3.97 12.07
C GLY A 42 7.65 2.56 11.49
N GLN A 43 6.55 2.19 10.83
CA GLN A 43 6.36 0.90 10.17
C GLN A 43 5.82 1.09 8.75
N PRO A 44 6.08 0.15 7.82
CA PRO A 44 5.44 0.18 6.52
C PRO A 44 3.92 0.02 6.67
N LEU A 45 3.18 0.73 5.82
CA LEU A 45 1.72 0.63 5.73
C LEU A 45 1.33 -0.68 5.03
N ASP A 46 0.26 -1.33 5.50
CA ASP A 46 -0.28 -2.54 4.88
C ASP A 46 -1.19 -2.19 3.71
N LYS A 47 -1.00 -2.86 2.57
CA LYS A 47 -1.88 -2.71 1.41
C LYS A 47 -3.17 -3.49 1.65
N VAL A 48 -4.29 -2.78 1.80
CA VAL A 48 -5.61 -3.34 2.10
C VAL A 48 -6.52 -3.41 0.87
N THR A 49 -6.04 -3.03 -0.32
CA THR A 49 -6.79 -3.19 -1.58
C THR A 49 -6.85 -4.60 -2.14
N ALA A 50 -5.98 -5.52 -1.69
CA ALA A 50 -6.10 -6.91 -2.10
C ALA A 50 -7.35 -7.48 -1.40
N PRO A 51 -8.31 -8.10 -2.13
CA PRO A 51 -9.31 -8.90 -1.45
C PRO A 51 -8.56 -9.91 -0.57
N PRO A 52 -8.95 -10.11 0.69
CA PRO A 52 -8.36 -11.18 1.48
C PRO A 52 -8.57 -12.44 0.65
N VAL A 53 -7.49 -13.06 0.18
CA VAL A 53 -7.55 -14.40 -0.38
C VAL A 53 -7.94 -15.27 0.80
N GLN A 54 -9.24 -15.39 1.04
CA GLN A 54 -9.83 -16.39 1.90
C GLN A 54 -9.57 -17.71 1.18
N ASN A 55 -8.44 -18.32 1.51
CA ASN A 55 -8.11 -19.66 1.08
C ASN A 55 -9.00 -20.61 1.91
N ILE A 56 -10.25 -20.76 1.46
CA ILE A 56 -11.20 -21.78 1.92
C ILE A 56 -10.99 -23.09 1.17
#